data_AF-A0A3D5YG97-F1
#
_entry.id   AF-A0A3D5YG97-F1
#
_cell.length_a   1.000
_cell.length_b   1.000
_cell.length_c   1.000
_cell.angle_alpha   90.00
_cell.angle_beta   90.00
_cell.angle_gamma   90.00
#
_symmetry.space_group_name_H-M   'P 1'
#
loop_
_entity.id
_entity.type
_entity.pdbx_description
1 polymer ?
#
loop_
_entity_poly.entity_id
_entity_poly.type
_entity_poly.pdbx_seq_one_letter_code
_entity_poly.pdbx_strand_id
1 'polypeptide(L)'
;MIITQTLQHFFPTLKISTSSKNFNGELGLSLSIFEIESWSPNPIIFLWVLIKTSWKLLFGKKPYDIIVLEYGIDRPKEMEFLVSIAKPDIGVFTAIDAVHSEQFGDPAAIAHEEVKMIKNTKEIAFLNFNDNYAMQLAKHIDIDTFTYQTEGHKTKSDIYFDNIVFEKTNEIPNSEFNLWIKEKKHTITTNLFGKSNYGYI
;
A
#
# COMPACT_ATOMS: atom_id res chain seq x y z
N MET A 1 -2.56 2.31 8.43
CA MET A 1 -1.96 2.62 7.11
C MET A 1 -2.47 3.98 6.65
N ILE A 2 -1.58 4.84 6.12
CA ILE A 2 -1.93 6.23 5.72
C ILE A 2 -2.99 6.22 4.62
N ILE A 3 -2.81 5.42 3.56
CA ILE A 3 -3.75 5.31 2.43
C ILE A 3 -5.18 5.03 2.91
N THR A 4 -5.37 4.09 3.84
CA THR A 4 -6.69 3.77 4.41
C THR A 4 -7.32 4.97 5.10
N GLN A 5 -6.55 5.71 5.91
CA GLN A 5 -7.05 6.88 6.63
C GLN A 5 -7.43 8.00 5.65
N THR A 6 -6.59 8.22 4.63
CA THR A 6 -6.89 9.17 3.55
C THR A 6 -8.18 8.81 2.83
N LEU A 7 -8.35 7.55 2.41
CA LEU A 7 -9.57 7.10 1.75
C LEU A 7 -10.80 7.26 2.66
N GLN A 8 -10.70 6.92 3.95
CA GLN A 8 -11.79 7.08 4.91
C GLN A 8 -12.19 8.54 5.11
N HIS A 9 -11.21 9.45 5.09
CA HIS A 9 -11.46 10.88 5.19
C HIS A 9 -12.19 11.43 3.97
N PHE A 10 -11.73 11.08 2.75
CA PHE A 10 -12.31 11.62 1.51
C PHE A 10 -13.58 10.89 1.05
N PHE A 11 -13.80 9.65 1.48
CA PHE A 11 -14.97 8.83 1.11
C PHE A 11 -15.72 8.30 2.34
N PRO A 12 -16.32 9.18 3.17
CA PRO A 12 -16.91 8.80 4.46
C PRO A 12 -18.13 7.88 4.35
N THR A 13 -18.73 7.77 3.16
CA THR A 13 -19.87 6.89 2.89
C THR A 13 -19.46 5.47 2.51
N LEU A 14 -18.20 5.26 2.10
CA LEU A 14 -17.69 3.96 1.68
C LEU A 14 -17.12 3.20 2.88
N LYS A 15 -17.36 1.88 2.92
CA LYS A 15 -16.72 0.98 3.86
C LYS A 15 -15.35 0.59 3.32
N ILE A 16 -14.30 1.02 4.02
CA ILE A 16 -12.92 0.76 3.63
C ILE A 16 -12.28 -0.18 4.65
N SER A 17 -11.84 -1.35 4.18
CA SER A 17 -11.10 -2.34 4.96
C SER A 17 -9.61 -2.31 4.63
N THR A 18 -8.78 -2.86 5.51
CA THR A 18 -7.32 -2.91 5.36
C THR A 18 -6.74 -4.18 5.95
N SER A 19 -5.58 -4.62 5.45
CA SER A 19 -4.78 -5.65 6.11
C SER A 19 -4.48 -5.26 7.56
N SER A 20 -4.60 -6.25 8.47
CA SER A 20 -4.32 -6.06 9.89
C SER A 20 -2.85 -6.31 10.20
N LYS A 21 -2.12 -5.27 10.63
CA LYS A 21 -0.71 -5.39 11.02
C LYS A 21 0.10 -6.09 9.89
N ASN A 22 0.77 -7.20 10.20
CA ASN A 22 1.63 -7.96 9.29
C ASN A 22 0.85 -9.05 8.52
N PHE A 23 -0.46 -8.86 8.27
CA PHE A 23 -1.27 -9.82 7.52
C PHE A 23 -1.09 -9.59 6.01
N ASN A 24 0.14 -9.72 5.56
CA ASN A 24 0.59 -9.37 4.20
C ASN A 24 1.12 -10.59 3.41
N GLY A 25 1.49 -11.69 4.09
CA GLY A 25 1.80 -12.98 3.46
C GLY A 25 0.57 -13.86 3.18
N GLU A 26 0.79 -15.09 2.72
CA GLU A 26 -0.24 -16.00 2.16
C GLU A 26 -1.53 -16.14 3.00
N LEU A 27 -1.36 -16.55 4.26
CA LEU A 27 -2.46 -16.73 5.20
C LEU A 27 -3.04 -15.38 5.61
N GLY A 28 -2.18 -14.41 5.93
CA GLY A 28 -2.59 -13.09 6.41
C GLY A 28 -3.44 -12.32 5.40
N LEU A 29 -3.03 -12.32 4.14
CA LEU A 29 -3.75 -11.70 3.03
C LEU A 29 -5.17 -12.28 2.92
N SER A 30 -5.26 -13.62 2.93
CA SER A 30 -6.54 -14.34 2.88
C SER A 30 -7.43 -14.00 4.08
N LEU A 31 -6.87 -13.97 5.29
CA LEU A 31 -7.60 -13.59 6.50
C LEU A 31 -8.08 -12.14 6.47
N SER A 32 -7.28 -11.23 5.89
CA SER A 32 -7.64 -9.82 5.73
C SER A 32 -8.86 -9.64 4.82
N ILE A 33 -8.96 -10.41 3.73
CA ILE A 33 -10.13 -10.43 2.83
C ILE A 33 -11.40 -10.83 3.59
N PHE A 34 -11.29 -11.73 4.57
CA PHE A 34 -12.41 -12.14 5.43
C PHE A 34 -12.57 -11.26 6.68
N GLU A 35 -11.88 -10.12 6.80
CA GLU A 35 -11.85 -9.25 7.98
C GLU A 35 -11.60 -10.03 9.28
N ILE A 36 -10.57 -10.86 9.25
CA ILE A 36 -10.04 -11.54 10.43
C ILE A 36 -8.77 -10.81 10.82
N GLU A 37 -8.85 -10.05 11.90
CA GLU A 37 -7.78 -9.14 12.33
C GLU A 37 -6.74 -9.79 13.25
N SER A 38 -7.00 -11.01 13.70
CA SER A 38 -6.11 -11.73 14.60
C SER A 38 -6.12 -13.23 14.34
N TRP A 39 -4.93 -13.82 14.46
CA TRP A 39 -4.67 -15.23 14.30
C TRP A 39 -3.48 -15.62 15.18
N SER A 40 -3.50 -16.85 15.68
CA SER A 40 -2.34 -17.48 16.28
C SER A 40 -2.37 -18.99 16.00
N PRO A 41 -1.20 -19.66 16.00
CA PRO A 41 -1.09 -21.07 15.65
C PRO A 41 -1.63 -21.97 16.78
N ASN A 42 -2.96 -22.07 16.86
CA ASN A 42 -3.68 -22.90 17.81
C ASN A 42 -4.80 -23.67 17.09
N PRO A 43 -4.94 -25.01 17.28
CA PRO A 43 -5.97 -25.80 16.61
C PRO A 43 -7.41 -25.31 16.82
N ILE A 44 -7.73 -24.78 18.00
CA ILE A 44 -9.06 -24.24 18.32
C ILE A 44 -9.30 -22.96 17.52
N ILE A 45 -8.29 -22.08 17.44
CA ILE A 45 -8.36 -20.84 16.67
C ILE A 45 -8.46 -21.15 15.19
N PHE A 46 -7.69 -22.13 14.70
CA PHE A 46 -7.79 -22.60 13.32
C PHE A 46 -9.21 -23.10 13.00
N LEU A 47 -9.78 -23.97 13.84
CA LEU A 47 -11.15 -24.47 13.63
C LEU A 47 -12.18 -23.34 13.66
N TRP A 48 -12.03 -22.39 14.59
CA TRP A 48 -12.92 -21.23 14.67
C TRP A 48 -12.82 -20.33 13.44
N VAL A 49 -11.60 -20.06 12.96
CA VAL A 49 -11.33 -19.31 11.72
C VAL A 49 -11.95 -20.03 10.52
N LEU A 50 -11.79 -21.35 10.44
CA LEU A 50 -12.37 -22.16 9.36
C LEU A 50 -13.90 -22.07 9.36
N ILE A 51 -14.54 -22.20 10.53
CA ILE A 51 -16.00 -22.08 10.67
C ILE A 51 -16.46 -20.66 10.29
N LYS A 52 -15.78 -19.63 10.82
CA LYS A 52 -16.12 -18.22 10.59
C LYS A 52 -15.98 -17.84 9.12
N THR A 53 -14.89 -18.22 8.46
CA THR A 53 -14.66 -17.97 7.03
C THR A 53 -15.66 -18.73 6.17
N SER A 54 -15.90 -20.02 6.46
CA SER A 54 -16.93 -20.82 5.75
C SER A 54 -18.32 -20.21 5.88
N TRP A 55 -18.69 -19.74 7.08
CA TRP A 55 -19.97 -19.06 7.29
C TRP A 55 -20.06 -17.75 6.49
N LYS A 56 -19.00 -16.93 6.50
CA LYS A 56 -18.92 -15.71 5.69
C LYS A 56 -19.00 -16.01 4.19
N LEU A 57 -18.38 -17.09 3.72
CA LEU A 57 -18.42 -17.50 2.32
C LEU A 57 -19.83 -17.91 1.87
N LEU A 58 -20.54 -18.69 2.70
CA LEU A 58 -21.85 -19.24 2.35
C LEU A 58 -23.00 -18.25 2.56
N PHE A 59 -22.93 -17.41 3.60
CA PHE A 59 -24.05 -16.57 4.04
C PHE A 59 -23.69 -15.08 4.15
N GLY A 60 -22.42 -14.71 3.97
CA GLY A 60 -21.97 -13.33 4.08
C GLY A 60 -22.28 -12.50 2.84
N LYS A 61 -22.32 -11.18 3.04
CA LYS A 61 -22.23 -10.18 1.96
C LYS A 61 -20.82 -9.60 1.97
N LYS A 62 -20.39 -9.04 0.84
CA LYS A 62 -19.11 -8.29 0.76
C LYS A 62 -19.12 -7.20 1.84
N PRO A 63 -18.20 -7.22 2.82
CA PRO A 63 -18.33 -6.37 4.00
C PRO A 63 -17.80 -4.95 3.80
N TYR A 64 -17.01 -4.74 2.76
CA TYR A 64 -16.40 -3.46 2.39
C TYR A 64 -16.62 -3.13 0.91
N ASP A 65 -16.56 -1.85 0.58
CA ASP A 65 -16.57 -1.35 -0.80
C ASP A 65 -15.15 -1.43 -1.37
N ILE A 66 -14.17 -0.96 -0.59
CA ILE A 66 -12.73 -0.94 -0.91
C ILE A 66 -11.95 -1.74 0.13
N ILE A 67 -10.97 -2.51 -0.30
CA ILE A 67 -9.96 -3.11 0.58
C ILE A 67 -8.57 -2.69 0.15
N VAL A 68 -7.76 -2.25 1.11
CA VAL A 68 -6.34 -1.94 0.88
C VAL A 68 -5.51 -3.08 1.47
N LEU A 69 -4.84 -3.81 0.60
CA LEU A 69 -4.05 -4.99 0.96
C LEU A 69 -2.56 -4.69 0.79
N GLU A 70 -1.78 -5.04 1.81
CA GLU A 70 -0.32 -5.06 1.74
C GLU A 70 0.13 -6.45 1.27
N TYR A 71 1.06 -6.51 0.31
CA TYR A 71 1.61 -7.75 -0.25
C TYR A 71 3.04 -7.91 0.24
N GLY A 72 3.25 -8.80 1.21
CA GLY A 72 4.54 -9.08 1.80
C GLY A 72 5.09 -10.42 1.33
N ILE A 73 6.34 -10.44 0.89
CA ILE A 73 7.00 -11.64 0.36
C ILE A 73 8.39 -11.81 0.99
N ASP A 74 8.75 -13.06 1.27
CA ASP A 74 10.04 -13.47 1.83
C ASP A 74 10.76 -14.51 0.93
N ARG A 75 10.10 -15.00 -0.14
CA ARG A 75 10.69 -15.96 -1.09
C ARG A 75 10.21 -15.76 -2.53
N PRO A 76 10.99 -16.20 -3.53
CA PRO A 76 10.54 -16.25 -4.92
C PRO A 76 9.23 -17.04 -5.08
N LYS A 77 8.38 -16.63 -6.03
CA LYS A 77 7.04 -17.17 -6.34
C LYS A 77 5.92 -16.82 -5.37
N GLU A 78 6.21 -16.23 -4.21
CA GLU A 78 5.16 -15.84 -3.26
C GLU A 78 4.29 -14.71 -3.83
N MET A 79 4.85 -13.75 -4.56
CA MET A 79 4.05 -12.66 -5.13
C MET A 79 3.07 -13.16 -6.17
N GLU A 80 3.49 -14.12 -7.01
CA GLU A 80 2.61 -14.78 -7.97
C GLU A 80 1.43 -15.47 -7.28
N PHE A 81 1.69 -16.13 -6.15
CA PHE A 81 0.65 -16.74 -5.34
C PHE A 81 -0.30 -15.69 -4.71
N LEU A 82 0.23 -14.63 -4.09
CA LEU A 82 -0.59 -13.57 -3.48
C LEU A 82 -1.48 -12.87 -4.51
N VAL A 83 -0.95 -12.55 -5.69
CA VAL A 83 -1.70 -11.97 -6.80
C VAL A 83 -2.77 -12.92 -7.33
N SER A 84 -2.53 -14.24 -7.29
CA SER A 84 -3.53 -15.23 -7.66
C SER A 84 -4.72 -15.28 -6.68
N ILE A 85 -4.49 -14.93 -5.42
CA ILE A 85 -5.55 -14.78 -4.40
C ILE A 85 -6.32 -13.47 -4.63
N ALA A 86 -5.59 -12.36 -4.73
CA ALA A 86 -6.16 -11.03 -4.90
C ALA A 86 -5.35 -10.26 -5.94
N LYS A 87 -5.96 -10.06 -7.12
CA LYS A 87 -5.36 -9.23 -8.17
C LYS A 87 -5.77 -7.76 -7.94
N PRO A 88 -4.82 -6.84 -7.69
CA PRO A 88 -5.14 -5.45 -7.38
C PRO A 88 -5.71 -4.71 -8.59
N ASP A 89 -6.76 -3.92 -8.37
CA ASP A 89 -7.28 -3.00 -9.38
C ASP A 89 -6.35 -1.77 -9.50
N ILE A 90 -5.92 -1.25 -8.35
CA ILE A 90 -4.94 -0.17 -8.20
C ILE A 90 -3.72 -0.72 -7.46
N GLY A 91 -2.52 -0.53 -8.02
CA GLY A 91 -1.25 -0.94 -7.44
C GLY A 91 -0.47 0.26 -6.93
N VAL A 92 0.22 0.13 -5.79
CA VAL A 92 1.10 1.17 -5.26
C VAL A 92 2.46 0.55 -4.97
N PHE A 93 3.51 1.07 -5.62
CA PHE A 93 4.88 0.64 -5.44
C PHE A 93 5.64 1.67 -4.60
N THR A 94 5.93 1.30 -3.36
CA THR A 94 6.48 2.21 -2.34
C THR A 94 7.98 2.43 -2.49
N ALA A 95 8.81 1.47 -2.11
CA ALA A 95 10.24 1.48 -2.30
C ALA A 95 10.75 0.08 -2.01
N ILE A 96 11.87 -0.28 -2.63
CA ILE A 96 12.56 -1.52 -2.28
C ILE A 96 13.48 -1.22 -1.09
N ASP A 97 13.16 -1.78 0.07
CA ASP A 97 14.01 -1.63 1.25
C ASP A 97 15.22 -2.58 1.19
N ALA A 98 16.41 -2.03 1.41
CA ALA A 98 17.65 -2.79 1.51
C ALA A 98 17.65 -3.79 2.69
N VAL A 99 16.80 -3.59 3.70
CA VAL A 99 16.73 -4.50 4.86
C VAL A 99 16.20 -5.89 4.48
N HIS A 100 15.25 -5.98 3.54
CA HIS A 100 14.80 -7.28 3.03
C HIS A 100 15.86 -7.95 2.14
N SER A 101 16.75 -7.17 1.52
CA SER A 101 17.83 -7.67 0.66
C SER A 101 18.82 -8.58 1.38
N GLU A 102 19.07 -8.39 2.68
CA GLU A 102 20.05 -9.20 3.41
C GLU A 102 19.57 -10.65 3.62
N GLN A 103 18.24 -10.88 3.70
CA GLN A 103 17.67 -12.22 3.87
C GLN A 103 17.65 -13.06 2.59
N PHE A 104 17.67 -12.43 1.41
CA PHE A 104 17.52 -13.14 0.13
C PHE A 104 18.82 -13.38 -0.63
N GLY A 105 19.95 -12.82 -0.18
CA GLY A 105 21.24 -12.95 -0.84
C GLY A 105 21.40 -12.20 -2.17
N ASP A 106 20.30 -11.92 -2.89
CA ASP A 106 20.26 -11.11 -4.12
C ASP A 106 19.11 -10.06 -4.09
N PRO A 107 19.40 -8.77 -3.84
CA PRO A 107 18.41 -7.69 -3.89
C PRO A 107 17.62 -7.62 -5.20
N ALA A 108 18.26 -7.94 -6.33
CA ALA A 108 17.61 -7.86 -7.63
C ALA A 108 16.51 -8.92 -7.76
N ALA A 109 16.69 -10.10 -7.16
CA ALA A 109 15.69 -11.16 -7.17
C ALA A 109 14.43 -10.76 -6.41
N ILE A 110 14.54 -10.10 -5.24
CA ILE A 110 13.39 -9.54 -4.52
C ILE A 110 12.70 -8.50 -5.38
N ALA A 111 13.47 -7.56 -5.93
CA ALA A 111 12.94 -6.50 -6.76
C ALA A 111 12.12 -7.07 -7.94
N HIS A 112 12.63 -8.12 -8.59
CA HIS A 112 11.91 -8.79 -9.66
C HIS A 112 10.61 -9.45 -9.20
N GLU A 113 10.55 -9.95 -7.96
CA GLU A 113 9.35 -10.56 -7.39
C GLU A 113 8.32 -9.50 -6.97
N GLU A 114 8.72 -8.44 -6.26
CA GLU A 114 7.82 -7.34 -5.83
C GLU A 114 7.16 -6.64 -7.03
N VAL A 115 7.94 -6.42 -8.09
CA VAL A 115 7.47 -5.84 -9.36
C VAL A 115 6.33 -6.64 -9.99
N LYS A 116 6.21 -7.95 -9.72
CA LYS A 116 5.11 -8.77 -10.26
C LYS A 116 3.75 -8.29 -9.79
N MET A 117 3.63 -7.70 -8.60
CA MET A 117 2.38 -7.14 -8.10
C MET A 117 1.85 -6.07 -9.05
N ILE A 118 2.71 -5.11 -9.39
CA ILE A 118 2.37 -4.00 -10.30
C ILE A 118 2.12 -4.49 -11.72
N LYS A 119 2.91 -5.45 -12.21
CA LYS A 119 2.66 -6.07 -13.53
C LYS A 119 1.30 -6.76 -13.63
N ASN A 120 0.73 -7.15 -12.50
CA ASN A 120 -0.60 -7.75 -12.41
C ASN A 120 -1.67 -6.75 -11.91
N THR A 121 -1.34 -5.48 -11.72
CA THR A 121 -2.35 -4.45 -11.48
C THR A 121 -3.23 -4.29 -12.73
N LYS A 122 -4.54 -4.14 -12.54
CA LYS A 122 -5.48 -4.13 -13.67
C LYS A 122 -5.61 -2.78 -14.34
N GLU A 123 -5.65 -1.69 -13.57
CA GLU A 123 -6.08 -0.39 -14.09
C GLU A 123 -5.00 0.68 -13.95
N ILE A 124 -4.53 0.95 -12.73
CA ILE A 124 -3.65 2.09 -12.44
C ILE A 124 -2.55 1.71 -11.47
N ALA A 125 -1.30 2.06 -11.77
CA ALA A 125 -0.17 1.92 -10.86
C ALA A 125 0.38 3.28 -10.39
N PHE A 126 0.55 3.41 -9.08
CA PHE A 126 1.29 4.51 -8.45
C PHE A 126 2.72 4.06 -8.17
N LEU A 127 3.69 4.77 -8.73
CA LEU A 127 5.10 4.42 -8.67
C LEU A 127 5.89 5.50 -7.94
N ASN A 128 6.71 5.11 -6.97
CA ASN A 128 7.60 6.07 -6.33
C ASN A 128 8.65 6.57 -7.32
N PHE A 129 8.63 7.87 -7.59
CA PHE A 129 9.55 8.54 -8.50
C PHE A 129 11.00 8.50 -8.01
N ASN A 130 11.19 8.44 -6.70
CA ASN A 130 12.51 8.40 -6.07
C ASN A 130 13.09 6.97 -6.01
N ASP A 131 12.34 5.94 -6.41
CA ASP A 131 12.80 4.55 -6.47
C ASP A 131 13.22 4.16 -7.91
N ASN A 132 14.48 3.74 -8.06
CA ASN A 132 15.03 3.40 -9.36
C ASN A 132 14.38 2.16 -9.99
N TYR A 133 13.92 1.20 -9.21
CA TYR A 133 13.25 -0.01 -9.71
C TYR A 133 11.82 0.32 -10.17
N ALA A 134 11.11 1.14 -9.41
CA ALA A 134 9.79 1.66 -9.79
C ALA A 134 9.86 2.39 -11.14
N MET A 135 10.85 3.27 -11.32
CA MET A 135 11.02 4.01 -12.57
C MET A 135 11.50 3.17 -13.76
N GLN A 136 12.25 2.08 -13.50
CA GLN A 136 12.54 1.08 -14.53
C GLN A 136 11.29 0.31 -14.92
N LEU A 137 10.43 -0.03 -13.95
CA LEU A 137 9.19 -0.73 -14.19
C LEU A 137 8.20 0.08 -15.01
N ALA A 138 8.13 1.41 -14.80
CA ALA A 138 7.23 2.30 -15.55
C ALA A 138 7.34 2.14 -17.08
N LYS A 139 8.51 1.73 -17.60
CA LYS A 139 8.75 1.51 -19.03
C LYS A 139 8.25 0.16 -19.56
N HIS A 140 7.81 -0.74 -18.68
CA HIS A 140 7.52 -2.14 -18.96
C HIS A 140 6.10 -2.56 -18.53
N ILE A 141 5.22 -1.59 -18.25
CA ILE A 141 3.81 -1.83 -17.92
C ILE A 141 2.92 -1.06 -18.90
N ASP A 142 1.81 -1.71 -19.28
CA ASP A 142 0.85 -1.22 -20.28
C ASP A 142 -0.48 -0.85 -19.60
N ILE A 143 -0.38 -0.15 -18.48
CA ILE A 143 -1.50 0.38 -17.70
C ILE A 143 -1.21 1.85 -17.37
N ASP A 144 -2.24 2.59 -16.95
CA ASP A 144 -2.05 3.98 -16.55
C ASP A 144 -1.10 4.07 -15.35
N THR A 145 -0.17 5.00 -15.41
CA THR A 145 0.83 5.20 -14.36
C THR A 145 0.81 6.62 -13.83
N PHE A 146 0.95 6.74 -12.51
CA PHE A 146 1.19 8.00 -11.83
C PHE A 146 2.44 7.86 -11.00
N THR A 147 3.32 8.84 -11.11
CA THR A 147 4.53 8.90 -10.30
C THR A 147 4.34 9.84 -9.13
N TYR A 148 4.86 9.47 -7.95
CA TYR A 148 4.78 10.31 -6.76
C TYR A 148 6.13 10.50 -6.08
N GLN A 149 6.33 11.67 -5.49
CA GLN A 149 7.56 12.02 -4.79
C GLN A 149 7.53 11.51 -3.35
N THR A 150 8.60 10.87 -2.88
CA THR A 150 8.87 10.64 -1.45
C THR A 150 10.07 11.44 -0.94
N GLU A 151 10.93 11.94 -1.84
CA GLU A 151 12.16 12.67 -1.48
C GLU A 151 12.46 13.85 -2.42
N GLY A 152 13.31 14.77 -1.95
CA GLY A 152 13.80 15.91 -2.73
C GLY A 152 12.93 17.16 -2.65
N HIS A 153 13.11 18.05 -3.62
CA HIS A 153 12.33 19.27 -3.84
C HIS A 153 12.08 19.42 -5.35
N LYS A 154 10.81 19.51 -5.75
CA LYS A 154 10.38 19.82 -7.13
C LYS A 154 10.85 18.77 -8.14
N THR A 155 10.17 17.62 -8.13
CA THR A 155 10.38 16.52 -9.07
C THR A 155 9.55 16.70 -10.34
N LYS A 156 9.80 15.88 -11.36
CA LYS A 156 8.94 15.76 -12.56
C LYS A 156 7.78 14.79 -12.33
N SER A 157 7.54 14.36 -11.10
CA SER A 157 6.50 13.37 -10.83
C SER A 157 5.12 13.98 -11.01
N ASP A 158 4.14 13.13 -11.27
CA ASP A 158 2.74 13.54 -11.39
C ASP A 158 2.19 14.08 -10.07
N ILE A 159 2.69 13.56 -8.95
CA ILE A 159 2.30 13.95 -7.60
C ILE A 159 3.55 14.36 -6.84
N TYR A 160 3.62 15.60 -6.36
CA TYR A 160 4.76 16.09 -5.59
C TYR A 160 4.37 17.11 -4.54
N PHE A 161 5.26 17.35 -3.57
CA PHE A 161 5.03 18.34 -2.52
C PHE A 161 6.19 19.34 -2.43
N ASP A 162 5.85 20.58 -2.04
CA ASP A 162 6.80 21.66 -1.78
C ASP A 162 6.36 22.57 -0.62
N ASN A 163 7.22 23.54 -0.29
CA ASN A 163 6.96 24.56 0.74
C ASN A 163 6.48 23.97 2.07
N ILE A 164 7.24 23.01 2.58
CA ILE A 164 6.96 22.36 3.86
C ILE A 164 7.25 23.33 4.99
N VAL A 165 6.25 23.66 5.77
CA VAL A 165 6.30 24.50 6.97
C VAL A 165 5.94 23.64 8.16
N PHE A 166 6.71 23.78 9.23
CA PHE A 166 6.41 23.13 10.50
C PHE A 166 5.79 24.14 11.45
N GLU A 167 4.58 23.85 11.90
CA GLU A 167 3.84 24.70 12.83
C GLU A 167 3.48 23.94 14.10
N LYS A 168 3.17 24.67 15.17
CA LYS A 168 2.70 24.10 16.43
C LYS A 168 1.34 24.71 16.75
N THR A 169 0.28 23.92 16.65
CA THR A 169 -1.10 24.36 16.94
C THR A 169 -1.56 23.69 18.22
N ASN A 170 -1.88 24.45 19.27
CA ASN A 170 -2.32 23.91 20.58
C ASN A 170 -1.36 22.84 21.14
N GLU A 171 -0.06 23.11 21.06
CA GLU A 171 1.02 22.22 21.43
C GLU A 171 1.25 20.96 20.59
N ILE A 172 0.35 20.67 19.65
CA ILE A 172 0.51 19.57 18.71
C ILE A 172 1.35 20.07 17.52
N PRO A 173 2.48 19.43 17.24
CA PRO A 173 3.27 19.80 16.08
C PRO A 173 2.54 19.31 14.82
N ASN A 174 2.54 20.14 13.77
CA ASN A 174 1.95 19.87 12.47
C ASN A 174 2.95 20.24 11.36
N SER A 175 2.76 19.61 10.21
CA SER A 175 3.40 19.98 8.94
C SER A 175 2.32 20.49 7.99
N GLU A 176 2.54 21.66 7.41
CA GLU A 176 1.77 22.19 6.29
C GLU A 176 2.64 22.16 5.03
N PHE A 177 2.09 21.72 3.91
CA PHE A 177 2.80 21.74 2.63
C PHE A 177 1.82 21.90 1.47
N ASN A 178 2.33 22.31 0.31
CA ASN A 178 1.54 22.25 -0.90
C ASN A 178 1.71 20.87 -1.54
N LEU A 179 0.61 20.20 -1.81
CA LEU A 179 0.53 19.01 -2.65
C LEU A 179 0.12 19.44 -4.06
N TRP A 180 0.89 19.01 -5.04
CA TRP A 180 0.62 19.21 -6.45
C TRP A 180 0.21 17.87 -7.05
N ILE A 181 -0.96 17.82 -7.68
CA ILE A 181 -1.43 16.69 -8.48
C ILE A 181 -1.53 17.19 -9.91
N LYS A 182 -0.56 16.80 -10.74
CA LYS A 182 -0.27 17.40 -12.03
C LYS A 182 -0.09 18.92 -11.87
N GLU A 183 -1.00 19.71 -12.43
CA GLU A 183 -0.96 21.17 -12.36
C GLU A 183 -1.84 21.75 -11.24
N LYS A 184 -2.59 20.90 -10.52
CA LYS A 184 -3.52 21.35 -9.48
C LYS A 184 -2.83 21.40 -8.12
N LYS A 185 -2.93 22.55 -7.46
CA LYS A 185 -2.37 22.80 -6.14
C LYS A 185 -3.42 22.56 -5.05
N HIS A 186 -3.02 21.86 -4.00
CA HIS A 186 -3.77 21.63 -2.78
C HIS A 186 -2.90 21.98 -1.57
N THR A 187 -3.47 22.56 -0.52
CA THR A 187 -2.76 22.78 0.76
C THR A 187 -3.13 21.65 1.70
N ILE A 188 -2.13 20.97 2.25
CA ILE A 188 -2.30 19.83 3.15
C ILE A 188 -1.71 20.18 4.50
N THR A 189 -2.47 19.91 5.56
CA THR A 189 -2.01 19.99 6.96
C THR A 189 -2.09 18.61 7.57
N THR A 190 -0.99 18.14 8.18
CA THR A 190 -0.90 16.81 8.79
C THR A 190 -0.09 16.84 10.08
N ASN A 191 -0.33 15.91 10.99
CA ASN A 191 0.51 15.69 12.16
C ASN A 191 1.69 14.74 11.88
N LEU A 192 1.85 14.30 10.63
CA LEU A 192 3.00 13.50 10.20
C LEU A 192 4.23 14.37 9.94
N PHE A 193 5.40 13.80 10.18
CA PHE A 193 6.70 14.42 9.94
C PHE A 193 7.54 13.57 9.00
N GLY A 194 8.39 14.24 8.21
CA GLY A 194 9.36 13.58 7.35
C GLY A 194 8.86 13.45 5.92
N LYS A 195 9.76 13.75 4.97
CA LYS A 195 9.45 13.80 3.53
C LYS A 195 8.91 12.48 3.00
N SER A 196 9.45 11.36 3.48
CA SER A 196 8.99 10.02 3.11
C SER A 196 7.51 9.81 3.41
N ASN A 197 7.00 10.35 4.52
CA ASN A 197 5.60 10.20 4.91
C ASN A 197 4.65 11.04 4.05
N TYR A 198 5.08 12.21 3.58
CA TYR A 198 4.23 13.09 2.76
C TYR A 198 3.90 12.50 1.39
N GLY A 199 4.78 11.66 0.84
CA GLY A 199 4.52 10.98 -0.43
C GLY A 199 3.39 9.96 -0.38
N TYR A 200 2.97 9.54 0.81
CA TYR A 200 1.90 8.55 1.01
C TYR A 200 0.56 9.17 1.42
N ILE A 201 0.48 10.50 1.51
CA ILE A 201 -0.74 11.28 1.83
C ILE A 201 -1.47 11.63 0.54
#